data_AF-A0A2V7DBC4-F1
#
_entry.id   AF-A0A2V7DBC4-F1
#
_cell.length_a   1.000
_cell.length_b   1.000
_cell.length_c   1.000
_cell.angle_alpha   90.00
_cell.angle_beta   90.00
_cell.angle_gamma   90.00
#
_symmetry.space_group_name_H-M   'P 1'
#
loop_
_entity.id
_entity.type
_entity.pdbx_description
1 polymer ?
#
loop_
_entity_poly.entity_id
_entity_poly.type
_entity_poly.pdbx_seq_one_letter_code
_entity_poly.pdbx_strand_id
1 'polypeptide(L)'
;MTPKDDLLTQAARDYKAFHDTLRGLNEEHMTEVWLGTWSVKDIVAHMAGWHREMAPALERLARGEKPIPEGVSYDDIDEWNARFTAAAKDTSVADVLLEFDKSHDEFMLAADRVAPERWQPGKTTWKIVDNNSAHHYREHAEQILAWRTERGI
;
A
#
# COMPACT_ATOMS: atom_id res chain seq x y z
N MET A 1 -3.57 -24.87 0.59
CA MET A 1 -3.15 -23.48 0.87
C MET A 1 -4.28 -22.86 1.69
N THR A 2 -3.97 -22.16 2.78
CA THR A 2 -5.02 -21.48 3.57
C THR A 2 -5.35 -20.14 2.93
N PRO A 3 -6.51 -19.51 3.22
CA PRO A 3 -6.79 -18.17 2.72
C PRO A 3 -5.67 -17.19 3.05
N LYS A 4 -5.15 -17.23 4.29
CA LYS A 4 -3.99 -16.44 4.72
C LYS A 4 -2.81 -16.59 3.75
N ASP A 5 -2.39 -17.83 3.52
CA ASP A 5 -1.24 -18.12 2.65
C ASP A 5 -1.50 -17.65 1.21
N ASP A 6 -2.73 -17.83 0.71
CA ASP A 6 -3.13 -17.40 -0.63
C ASP A 6 -2.95 -15.87 -0.78
N LEU A 7 -3.46 -15.07 0.15
CA LEU A 7 -3.36 -13.60 0.07
C LEU A 7 -1.97 -13.07 0.32
N LEU A 8 -1.23 -13.60 1.30
CA LEU A 8 0.14 -13.15 1.52
C LEU A 8 1.04 -13.49 0.32
N THR A 9 0.83 -14.66 -0.29
CA THR A 9 1.54 -15.00 -1.53
C THR A 9 1.12 -14.09 -2.69
N GLN A 10 -0.16 -13.76 -2.80
CA GLN A 10 -0.64 -12.83 -3.83
C GLN A 10 -0.09 -11.42 -3.63
N ALA A 11 -0.07 -10.92 -2.40
CA ALA A 11 0.52 -9.63 -2.04
C ALA A 11 2.00 -9.55 -2.42
N ALA A 12 2.78 -10.60 -2.15
CA ALA A 12 4.19 -10.66 -2.55
C ALA A 12 4.37 -10.63 -4.09
N ARG A 13 3.50 -11.31 -4.84
CA ARG A 13 3.53 -11.28 -6.31
C ARG A 13 3.21 -9.90 -6.86
N ASP A 14 2.15 -9.28 -6.36
CA ASP A 14 1.68 -7.99 -6.86
C ASP A 14 2.59 -6.85 -6.41
N TYR A 15 3.21 -6.95 -5.23
CA TYR A 15 4.26 -6.03 -4.79
C TYR A 15 5.45 -6.03 -5.77
N LYS A 16 5.91 -7.23 -6.16
CA LYS A 16 6.96 -7.35 -7.18
C LYS A 16 6.50 -6.78 -8.53
N ALA A 17 5.27 -7.08 -8.95
CA ALA A 17 4.74 -6.58 -10.22
C ALA A 17 4.65 -5.05 -10.23
N PHE A 18 4.22 -4.44 -9.11
CA PHE A 18 4.21 -3.00 -8.93
C PHE A 18 5.62 -2.40 -9.05
N HIS A 19 6.62 -2.97 -8.36
CA HIS A 19 8.02 -2.56 -8.51
C HIS A 19 8.53 -2.64 -9.94
N ASP A 20 8.14 -3.68 -10.69
CA ASP A 20 8.52 -3.81 -12.09
C ASP A 20 7.94 -2.66 -12.96
N THR A 21 6.79 -2.06 -12.60
CA THR A 21 6.24 -0.87 -13.29
C THR A 21 7.09 0.39 -13.10
N LEU A 22 7.81 0.48 -11.98
CA LEU A 22 8.66 1.62 -11.64
C LEU A 22 10.03 1.55 -12.32
N ARG A 23 10.42 0.37 -12.82
CA ARG A 23 11.74 0.17 -13.43
C ARG A 23 11.90 1.06 -14.67
N GLY A 24 13.02 1.76 -14.74
CA GLY A 24 13.36 2.64 -15.86
C GLY A 24 12.69 4.01 -15.82
N LEU A 25 11.84 4.31 -14.83
CA LEU A 25 11.40 5.68 -14.58
C LEU A 25 12.57 6.47 -13.97
N ASN A 26 12.79 7.68 -14.50
CA ASN A 26 13.75 8.62 -13.94
C ASN A 26 13.02 9.57 -12.95
N GLU A 27 13.74 10.51 -12.37
CA GLU A 27 13.16 11.43 -11.38
C GLU A 27 12.07 12.35 -11.97
N GLU A 28 12.20 12.77 -13.23
CA GLU A 28 11.19 13.56 -13.93
C GLU A 28 9.89 12.77 -14.09
N HIS A 29 9.97 11.53 -14.58
CA HIS A 29 8.84 10.61 -14.68
C HIS A 29 8.18 10.34 -13.31
N MET A 30 9.00 10.16 -12.26
CA MET A 30 8.50 9.87 -10.91
C MET A 30 7.76 11.05 -10.28
N THR A 31 8.06 12.29 -10.69
CA THR A 31 7.51 13.51 -10.11
C THR A 31 6.52 14.25 -11.03
N GLU A 32 6.36 13.80 -12.27
CA GLU A 32 5.32 14.28 -13.18
C GLU A 32 3.92 14.01 -12.62
N VAL A 33 3.08 15.04 -12.57
CA VAL A 33 1.67 14.90 -12.20
C VAL A 33 0.84 14.51 -13.41
N TRP A 34 0.10 13.41 -13.29
CA TRP A 34 -0.73 12.88 -14.38
C TRP A 34 -2.02 12.21 -13.89
N LEU A 35 -2.05 11.69 -12.66
CA LEU A 35 -3.25 11.09 -12.07
C LEU A 35 -3.98 12.13 -11.22
N GLY A 36 -4.72 13.03 -11.89
CA GLY A 36 -5.37 14.16 -11.23
C GLY A 36 -4.33 15.13 -10.66
N THR A 37 -4.07 15.04 -9.36
CA THR A 37 -3.04 15.86 -8.68
C THR A 37 -1.79 15.07 -8.27
N TRP A 38 -1.76 13.76 -8.57
CA TRP A 38 -0.72 12.87 -8.11
C TRP A 38 0.29 12.53 -9.20
N SER A 39 1.55 12.44 -8.76
CA SER A 39 2.65 11.80 -9.46
C SER A 39 2.83 10.34 -9.06
N VAL A 40 3.75 9.62 -9.72
CA VAL A 40 4.12 8.26 -9.28
C VAL A 40 4.73 8.28 -7.87
N LYS A 41 5.50 9.32 -7.52
CA LYS A 41 6.03 9.50 -6.15
C LYS A 41 4.89 9.59 -5.13
N ASP A 42 3.84 10.34 -5.43
CA ASP A 42 2.67 10.47 -4.55
C ASP A 42 1.89 9.15 -4.45
N ILE A 43 1.81 8.40 -5.56
CA ILE A 43 1.25 7.04 -5.58
C ILE A 43 2.04 6.11 -4.64
N VAL A 44 3.37 6.14 -4.68
CA VAL A 44 4.18 5.30 -3.78
C VAL A 44 4.05 5.76 -2.33
N ALA A 45 4.06 7.08 -2.10
CA ALA A 45 4.00 7.66 -0.76
C ALA A 45 2.67 7.35 -0.04
N HIS A 46 1.53 7.43 -0.72
CA HIS A 46 0.25 7.13 -0.07
C HIS A 46 0.12 5.64 0.29
N MET A 47 0.61 4.72 -0.55
CA MET A 47 0.60 3.29 -0.22
C MET A 47 1.47 3.00 1.00
N ALA A 48 2.67 3.61 1.05
CA ALA A 48 3.53 3.51 2.23
C ALA A 48 2.85 4.07 3.50
N GLY A 49 2.15 5.20 3.37
CA GLY A 49 1.33 5.78 4.45
C GLY A 49 0.27 4.81 4.96
N TRP A 50 -0.48 4.18 4.07
CA TRP A 50 -1.49 3.19 4.43
C TRP A 50 -0.91 1.93 5.09
N HIS A 51 0.25 1.44 4.64
CA HIS A 51 0.94 0.35 5.34
C HIS A 51 1.25 0.73 6.79
N ARG A 52 1.79 1.93 7.01
CA ARG A 52 2.12 2.44 8.36
C ARG A 52 0.89 2.64 9.23
N GLU A 53 -0.19 3.14 8.65
CA GLU A 53 -1.45 3.36 9.38
C GLU A 53 -2.14 2.04 9.74
N MET A 54 -2.08 1.03 8.86
CA MET A 54 -2.79 -0.24 9.05
C MET A 54 -1.98 -1.33 9.75
N ALA A 55 -0.65 -1.27 9.76
CA ALA A 55 0.16 -2.26 10.50
C ALA A 55 -0.22 -2.35 11.99
N PRO A 56 -0.39 -1.23 12.74
CA PRO A 56 -0.85 -1.27 14.12
C PRO A 56 -2.25 -1.90 14.30
N ALA A 57 -3.11 -1.81 13.30
CA ALA A 57 -4.44 -2.43 13.32
C ALA A 57 -4.33 -3.97 13.25
N LEU A 58 -3.40 -4.50 12.46
CA LEU A 58 -3.11 -5.93 12.41
C LEU A 58 -2.47 -6.44 13.70
N GLU A 59 -1.58 -5.67 14.31
CA GLU A 59 -1.00 -6.02 15.62
C GLU A 59 -2.06 -6.12 16.72
N ARG A 60 -3.05 -5.22 16.72
CA ARG A 60 -4.21 -5.29 17.63
C ARG A 60 -5.02 -6.56 17.40
N LEU A 61 -5.31 -6.88 16.14
CA LEU A 61 -6.02 -8.12 15.79
C LEU A 61 -5.25 -9.36 16.25
N ALA A 62 -3.92 -9.37 16.15
CA ALA A 62 -3.08 -10.47 16.63
C ALA A 62 -3.17 -10.65 18.17
N ARG A 63 -3.41 -9.56 18.91
CA ARG A 63 -3.70 -9.59 20.37
C ARG A 63 -5.17 -9.85 20.72
N GLY A 64 -6.05 -10.00 19.73
CA GLY A 64 -7.49 -10.17 19.93
C GLY A 64 -8.25 -8.89 20.25
N GLU A 65 -7.64 -7.72 20.02
CA GLU A 65 -8.22 -6.40 20.23
C GLU A 65 -9.00 -5.91 18.99
N LYS A 66 -9.76 -4.81 19.14
CA LYS A 66 -10.36 -4.13 17.99
C LYS A 66 -9.25 -3.49 17.12
N PRO A 67 -9.31 -3.59 15.80
CA PRO A 67 -8.26 -3.09 14.92
C PRO A 67 -8.16 -1.56 14.94
N ILE A 68 -9.30 -0.87 14.98
CA ILE A 68 -9.36 0.59 14.94
C ILE A 68 -9.49 1.14 16.36
N PRO A 69 -8.59 2.04 16.80
CA PRO A 69 -8.70 2.71 18.09
C PRO A 69 -9.98 3.56 18.21
N GLU A 70 -10.41 3.80 19.45
CA GLU A 70 -11.52 4.73 19.69
C GLU A 70 -11.17 6.14 19.21
N GLY A 71 -12.12 6.80 18.55
CA GLY A 71 -11.96 8.16 18.01
C GLY A 71 -11.27 8.24 16.66
N VAL A 72 -10.79 7.13 16.10
CA VAL A 72 -10.24 7.09 14.73
C VAL A 72 -11.33 6.68 13.74
N SER A 73 -11.48 7.45 12.66
CA SER A 73 -12.31 7.11 11.51
C SER A 73 -11.50 7.20 10.22
N TYR A 74 -11.82 6.31 9.29
CA TYR A 74 -11.29 6.28 7.93
C TYR A 74 -12.39 6.54 6.90
N ASP A 75 -13.48 7.20 7.30
CA ASP A 75 -14.57 7.55 6.37
C ASP A 75 -14.12 8.60 5.34
N ASP A 76 -13.21 9.49 5.72
CA ASP A 76 -12.59 10.49 4.83
C ASP A 76 -11.22 9.99 4.36
N ILE A 77 -11.24 9.06 3.41
CA ILE A 77 -10.04 8.48 2.81
C ILE A 77 -9.19 9.55 2.11
N ASP A 78 -9.83 10.57 1.52
CA ASP A 78 -9.13 11.64 0.81
C ASP A 78 -8.30 12.50 1.76
N GLU A 79 -8.81 12.80 2.97
CA GLU A 79 -8.04 13.50 4.00
C GLU A 79 -6.79 12.71 4.41
N TRP A 80 -6.93 11.39 4.62
CA TRP A 80 -5.80 10.52 4.93
C TRP A 80 -4.76 10.47 3.79
N ASN A 81 -5.22 10.30 2.55
CA ASN A 81 -4.36 10.30 1.38
C ASN A 81 -3.61 11.63 1.22
N ALA A 82 -4.28 12.75 1.46
CA ALA A 82 -3.68 14.08 1.43
C ALA A 82 -2.60 14.25 2.52
N ARG A 83 -2.83 13.71 3.73
CA ARG A 83 -1.82 13.72 4.81
C ARG A 83 -0.57 12.92 4.41
N PHE A 84 -0.73 11.73 3.82
CA PHE A 84 0.41 10.89 3.43
C PHE A 84 1.25 11.52 2.32
N THR A 85 0.59 12.02 1.27
CA THR A 85 1.29 12.68 0.15
C THR A 85 1.93 13.99 0.59
N ALA A 86 1.27 14.79 1.43
CA ALA A 86 1.84 16.01 2.00
C ALA A 86 3.09 15.74 2.87
N ALA A 87 3.08 14.67 3.66
CA ALA A 87 4.23 14.28 4.48
C ALA A 87 5.46 13.87 3.65
N ALA A 88 5.25 13.39 2.42
CA ALA A 88 6.31 12.98 1.51
C ALA A 88 6.72 14.06 0.49
N LYS A 89 6.10 15.25 0.55
CA LYS A 89 6.26 16.31 -0.46
C LYS A 89 7.73 16.67 -0.70
N ASP A 90 8.47 16.94 0.38
CA ASP A 90 9.87 17.36 0.33
C ASP A 90 10.85 16.17 0.42
N THR A 91 10.33 14.94 0.45
CA THR A 91 11.13 13.71 0.47
C THR A 91 11.60 13.35 -0.93
N SER A 92 12.84 12.89 -1.04
CA SER A 92 13.43 12.44 -2.31
C SER A 92 12.69 11.20 -2.84
N VAL A 93 12.71 10.99 -4.16
CA VAL A 93 12.11 9.78 -4.77
C VAL A 93 12.73 8.51 -4.19
N ALA A 94 14.05 8.50 -4.00
CA ALA A 94 14.76 7.33 -3.45
C ALA A 94 14.30 7.00 -2.02
N ASP A 95 14.13 8.01 -1.17
CA ASP A 95 13.68 7.80 0.21
C ASP A 95 12.20 7.36 0.26
N VAL A 96 11.35 7.85 -0.63
CA VAL A 96 9.95 7.40 -0.75
C VAL A 96 9.88 5.92 -1.16
N LEU A 97 10.72 5.49 -2.12
CA LEU A 97 10.79 4.08 -2.53
C LEU A 97 11.33 3.19 -1.40
N LEU A 98 12.38 3.64 -0.70
CA LEU A 98 12.92 2.92 0.46
C LEU A 98 11.88 2.79 1.58
N GLU A 99 11.07 3.82 1.81
CA GLU A 99 10.01 3.80 2.81
C GLU A 99 8.85 2.88 2.39
N PHE A 100 8.51 2.84 1.11
CA PHE A 100 7.56 1.87 0.58
C PHE A 100 8.00 0.42 0.85
N ASP A 101 9.27 0.11 0.60
CA ASP A 101 9.81 -1.23 0.84
C ASP A 101 9.75 -1.61 2.33
N LYS A 102 10.24 -0.72 3.21
CA LYS A 102 10.22 -0.95 4.66
C LYS A 102 8.81 -1.10 5.20
N SER A 103 7.91 -0.22 4.78
CA SER A 103 6.53 -0.24 5.26
C SER A 103 5.78 -1.48 4.77
N HIS A 104 6.05 -1.95 3.54
CA HIS A 104 5.51 -3.22 3.04
C HIS A 104 5.97 -4.40 3.92
N ASP A 105 7.27 -4.54 4.15
CA ASP A 105 7.84 -5.65 4.94
C ASP A 105 7.25 -5.68 6.36
N GLU A 106 7.16 -4.52 7.01
CA GLU A 106 6.58 -4.41 8.35
C GLU A 106 5.08 -4.72 8.37
N PHE A 107 4.33 -4.25 7.35
CA PHE A 107 2.91 -4.52 7.22
C PHE A 107 2.63 -6.02 6.99
N MET A 108 3.41 -6.67 6.13
CA MET A 108 3.32 -8.13 5.91
C MET A 108 3.70 -8.92 7.16
N LEU A 109 4.73 -8.48 7.91
CA LEU A 109 5.11 -9.11 9.17
C LEU A 109 4.00 -8.99 10.22
N ALA A 110 3.35 -7.83 10.31
CA ALA A 110 2.20 -7.62 11.20
C ALA A 110 1.01 -8.51 10.79
N ALA A 111 0.76 -8.64 9.49
CA ALA A 111 -0.28 -9.52 8.96
C ALA A 111 -0.01 -10.98 9.34
N ASP A 112 1.22 -11.47 9.13
CA ASP A 112 1.57 -12.87 9.40
C ASP A 112 1.34 -13.28 10.86
N ARG A 113 1.47 -12.34 11.80
CA ARG A 113 1.22 -12.58 13.23
C ARG A 113 -0.26 -12.77 13.59
N VAL A 114 -1.19 -12.41 12.71
CA VAL A 114 -2.63 -12.60 12.97
C VAL A 114 -3.01 -14.07 12.82
N ALA A 115 -3.69 -14.60 13.84
CA ALA A 115 -4.09 -16.02 13.90
C ALA A 115 -4.90 -16.47 12.66
N PRO A 116 -4.61 -17.64 12.07
CA PRO A 116 -5.22 -18.11 10.82
C PRO A 116 -6.76 -18.10 10.82
N GLU A 117 -7.41 -18.30 11.96
CA GLU A 117 -8.87 -18.36 12.09
C GLU A 117 -9.54 -16.99 11.82
N ARG A 118 -8.77 -15.90 11.90
CA ARG A 118 -9.22 -14.53 11.58
C ARG A 118 -9.17 -14.23 10.08
N TRP A 119 -8.55 -15.09 9.27
CA TRP A 119 -8.35 -14.89 7.82
C TRP A 119 -9.51 -15.40 6.98
N GLN A 120 -10.73 -14.98 7.33
CA GLN A 120 -11.90 -15.28 6.50
C GLN A 120 -11.97 -14.29 5.33
N PRO A 121 -12.06 -14.76 4.07
CA PRO A 121 -12.19 -13.89 2.91
C PRO A 121 -13.32 -12.88 3.07
N GLY A 122 -13.05 -11.62 2.74
CA GLY A 122 -13.99 -10.50 2.85
C GLY A 122 -14.30 -10.05 4.29
N LYS A 123 -13.68 -10.64 5.32
CA LYS A 123 -13.76 -10.16 6.72
C LYS A 123 -12.62 -9.19 7.04
N THR A 124 -12.62 -8.70 8.28
CA THR A 124 -11.80 -7.55 8.71
C THR A 124 -10.30 -7.70 8.40
N THR A 125 -9.64 -8.77 8.87
CA THR A 125 -8.22 -8.99 8.59
C THR A 125 -7.95 -9.09 7.09
N TRP A 126 -8.78 -9.85 6.37
CA TRP A 126 -8.67 -10.00 4.93
C TRP A 126 -8.73 -8.66 4.20
N LYS A 127 -9.75 -7.85 4.50
CA LYS A 127 -9.97 -6.56 3.87
C LYS A 127 -8.85 -5.58 4.16
N ILE A 128 -8.36 -5.54 5.41
CA ILE A 128 -7.22 -4.68 5.77
C ILE A 128 -6.00 -5.08 4.93
N VAL A 129 -5.68 -6.37 4.85
CA VAL A 129 -4.49 -6.80 4.12
C VAL A 129 -4.66 -6.61 2.62
N ASP A 130 -5.76 -7.06 2.02
CA ASP A 130 -5.97 -7.00 0.58
C ASP A 130 -6.00 -5.56 0.07
N ASN A 131 -6.80 -4.68 0.71
CA ASN A 131 -6.95 -3.28 0.31
C ASN A 131 -5.69 -2.44 0.50
N ASN A 132 -4.72 -2.90 1.29
CA ASN A 132 -3.46 -2.19 1.53
C ASN A 132 -2.26 -2.98 1.00
N SER A 133 -2.49 -4.01 0.19
CA SER A 133 -1.41 -4.75 -0.48
C SER A 133 -1.84 -5.22 -1.86
N ALA A 134 -2.16 -6.49 -2.04
CA ALA A 134 -2.40 -7.12 -3.34
C ALA A 134 -3.36 -6.33 -4.23
N HIS A 135 -4.53 -5.93 -3.71
CA HIS A 135 -5.48 -5.12 -4.48
C HIS A 135 -4.91 -3.75 -4.83
N HIS A 136 -4.32 -3.06 -3.85
CA HIS A 136 -3.78 -1.71 -3.98
C HIS A 136 -2.63 -1.63 -4.99
N TYR A 137 -1.72 -2.61 -4.93
CA TYR A 137 -0.58 -2.72 -5.85
C TYR A 137 -1.04 -2.96 -7.28
N ARG A 138 -2.05 -3.84 -7.49
CA ARG A 138 -2.59 -4.09 -8.84
C ARG A 138 -3.26 -2.86 -9.41
N GLU A 139 -4.10 -2.19 -8.63
CA GLU A 139 -4.81 -0.98 -9.06
C GLU A 139 -3.83 0.09 -9.55
N HIS A 140 -2.82 0.43 -8.75
CA HIS A 140 -1.86 1.46 -9.14
C HIS A 140 -0.84 1.00 -10.19
N ALA A 141 -0.48 -0.29 -10.23
CA ALA A 141 0.33 -0.83 -11.31
C ALA A 141 -0.38 -0.68 -12.67
N GLU A 142 -1.68 -0.99 -12.74
CA GLU A 142 -2.49 -0.82 -13.96
C GLU A 142 -2.52 0.65 -14.41
N GLN A 143 -2.74 1.58 -13.48
CA GLN A 143 -2.73 3.01 -13.77
C GLN A 143 -1.37 3.50 -14.29
N ILE A 144 -0.27 3.12 -13.63
CA ILE A 144 1.09 3.50 -14.05
C ILE A 144 1.41 2.92 -15.43
N LEU A 145 1.09 1.64 -15.69
CA LEU A 145 1.35 1.01 -16.99
C LEU A 145 0.55 1.68 -18.12
N ALA A 146 -0.70 2.07 -17.86
CA ALA A 146 -1.51 2.82 -18.81
C ALA A 146 -0.87 4.18 -19.14
N TRP A 147 -0.51 4.95 -18.11
CA TRP A 147 0.18 6.24 -18.30
C TRP A 147 1.50 6.10 -19.05
N ARG A 148 2.32 5.10 -18.72
CA ARG A 148 3.57 4.81 -19.42
C ARG A 148 3.35 4.55 -20.91
N THR A 149 2.32 3.77 -21.22
CA THR A 149 1.95 3.45 -22.61
C THR A 149 1.54 4.72 -23.37
N GLU A 150 0.76 5.60 -22.75
CA GLU A 150 0.35 6.89 -23.33
C GLU A 150 1.53 7.84 -23.56
N ARG A 151 2.53 7.80 -22.67
CA ARG A 151 3.76 8.61 -22.76
C ARG A 151 4.84 8.02 -23.65
N GLY A 152 4.73 6.74 -24.01
CA GLY A 152 5.72 6.02 -24.80
C GLY A 152 7.03 5.73 -24.03
N ILE A 153 6.92 5.44 -22.73
CA ILE A 153 8.06 5.21 -21.81
C ILE A 153 8.09 3.82 -21.18
#